data_AF-A0AA36UJ00-F1
#
_entry.id   AF-A0AA36UJ00-F1
#
_cell.length_a   1.000
_cell.length_b   1.000
_cell.length_c   1.000
_cell.angle_alpha   90.00
_cell.angle_beta   90.00
_cell.angle_gamma   90.00
#
_symmetry.space_group_name_H-M   'P 1'
#
loop_
_entity.id
_entity.type
_entity.pdbx_description
1 polymer ?
#
loop_
_entity_poly.entity_id
_entity_poly.type
_entity_poly.pdbx_seq_one_letter_code
_entity_poly.pdbx_strand_id
1 'polypeptide(L)'
;MVLDGQHRLYGLILSENEYDIPVVIFNNLTTSDEVNLFIDINTTQKGVPTTLLLDIKNLSGRETKKEEKQRRLFDDLNTESVLAGLLSPSKSRVGKITRVSFNQATSDIFDSGFFKDKDIETVYKGVKNYLAAVETNLVRSKSEKAKLTNSVIFRASFSIFQEVINQCFKEYGNLKEESLTNCLEPISRINY
;
A
#
# COMPACT_ATOMS: atom_id res chain seq x y z
N MET A 1 20.02 -15.51 17.63
CA MET A 1 19.25 -15.41 16.37
C MET A 1 20.23 -15.35 15.20
N VAL A 2 19.90 -15.92 14.03
CA VAL A 2 20.74 -15.82 12.82
C VAL A 2 20.11 -14.78 11.90
N LEU A 3 20.84 -13.70 11.57
CA LEU A 3 20.33 -12.59 10.75
C LEU A 3 20.47 -12.85 9.24
N ASP A 4 21.53 -13.53 8.83
CA ASP A 4 21.76 -14.01 7.46
C ASP A 4 22.56 -15.31 7.50
N GLY A 5 22.48 -16.12 6.44
CA GLY A 5 23.24 -17.37 6.32
C GLY A 5 22.51 -18.60 6.87
N GLN A 6 21.24 -18.51 7.26
CA GLN A 6 20.47 -19.65 7.77
C GLN A 6 20.44 -20.86 6.81
N HIS A 7 20.32 -20.63 5.50
CA HIS A 7 20.40 -21.71 4.50
C HIS A 7 21.81 -22.31 4.41
N ARG A 8 22.86 -21.50 4.57
CA ARG A 8 24.26 -21.96 4.58
C ARG A 8 24.53 -22.82 5.82
N LEU A 9 24.06 -22.37 6.99
CA LEU A 9 24.14 -23.13 8.23
C LEU A 9 23.37 -24.45 8.14
N TYR A 10 22.15 -24.42 7.56
CA TYR A 10 21.37 -25.64 7.35
C TYR A 10 22.07 -26.62 6.40
N GLY A 11 22.69 -26.14 5.33
CA GLY A 11 23.48 -26.96 4.42
C GLY A 11 24.67 -27.63 5.11
N LEU A 12 25.33 -26.94 6.06
CA LEU A 12 26.44 -27.50 6.84
C LEU A 12 25.96 -28.57 7.82
N ILE A 13 24.80 -28.37 8.46
CA ILE A 13 24.17 -29.38 9.32
C ILE A 13 23.89 -30.67 8.54
N LEU A 14 23.56 -30.57 7.26
CA LEU A 14 23.30 -31.72 6.38
C LEU A 14 24.56 -32.28 5.71
N SER A 15 25.72 -31.65 5.88
CA SER A 15 26.94 -32.09 5.21
C SER A 15 27.60 -33.23 5.96
N GLU A 16 28.16 -34.18 5.22
CA GLU A 16 28.96 -35.28 5.77
C GLU A 16 30.38 -34.85 6.16
N ASN A 17 30.82 -33.69 5.65
CA ASN A 17 32.16 -33.15 5.90
C ASN A 17 32.10 -31.98 6.90
N GLU A 18 33.17 -31.84 7.68
CA GLU A 18 33.36 -30.68 8.56
C GLU A 18 33.97 -29.51 7.78
N TYR A 19 33.44 -28.31 8.02
CA TYR A 19 33.95 -27.07 7.43
C TYR A 19 34.07 -25.99 8.50
N ASP A 20 35.17 -25.24 8.46
CA ASP A 20 35.30 -24.00 9.22
C ASP A 20 34.58 -22.87 8.52
N ILE A 21 33.70 -22.17 9.25
CA ILE A 21 32.99 -21.00 8.74
C ILE A 21 33.33 -19.74 9.53
N PRO A 22 33.66 -18.63 8.85
CA PRO A 22 33.76 -17.34 9.52
C PRO A 22 32.37 -16.89 9.96
N VAL A 23 32.24 -16.56 11.24
CA VAL A 23 31.01 -16.00 11.83
C VAL A 23 31.29 -14.62 12.41
N VAL A 24 30.32 -13.72 12.26
CA VAL A 24 30.35 -12.40 12.91
C VAL A 24 29.20 -12.37 13.92
N ILE A 25 29.53 -12.10 15.18
CA ILE A 25 28.58 -12.07 16.29
C ILE A 25 28.45 -10.64 16.77
N PHE A 26 27.22 -10.14 16.77
CA PHE A 26 26.87 -8.85 17.35
C PHE A 26 26.20 -9.09 18.71
N ASN A 27 26.66 -8.40 19.75
CA ASN A 27 26.12 -8.51 21.10
C ASN A 27 25.29 -7.27 21.45
N ASN A 28 24.27 -7.46 22.29
CA ASN A 28 23.40 -6.40 22.83
C ASN A 28 22.70 -5.54 21.75
N LEU A 29 22.30 -6.16 20.63
CA LEU A 29 21.48 -5.49 19.63
C LEU A 29 20.06 -5.27 20.16
N THR A 30 19.50 -4.08 19.92
CA THR A 30 18.06 -3.88 20.06
C THR A 30 17.33 -4.52 18.88
N THR A 31 16.02 -4.76 19.00
CA THR A 31 15.20 -5.25 17.88
C THR A 31 15.32 -4.36 16.64
N SER A 32 15.45 -3.04 16.82
CA SER A 32 15.67 -2.10 15.73
C SER A 32 17.04 -2.31 15.07
N ASP A 33 18.10 -2.58 15.84
CA ASP A 33 19.43 -2.83 15.28
C ASP A 33 19.49 -4.14 14.49
N GLU A 34 18.86 -5.20 15.00
CA GLU A 34 18.75 -6.50 14.32
C GLU A 34 18.04 -6.36 12.96
N VAL A 35 16.92 -5.62 12.94
CA VAL A 35 16.17 -5.29 11.74
C VAL A 35 17.03 -4.52 10.73
N ASN A 36 17.80 -3.53 11.19
CA ASN A 36 18.62 -2.69 10.33
C ASN A 36 19.71 -3.52 9.65
N LEU A 37 20.41 -4.35 10.43
CA LEU A 37 21.44 -5.22 9.91
C LEU A 37 20.85 -6.22 8.89
N PHE A 38 19.66 -6.76 9.14
CA PHE A 38 18.97 -7.62 8.18
C PHE A 38 18.69 -6.91 6.86
N ILE A 39 18.15 -5.68 6.90
CA ILE A 39 17.87 -4.88 5.70
C ILE A 39 19.17 -4.62 4.93
N ASP A 40 20.21 -4.15 5.60
CA ASP A 40 21.48 -3.75 4.97
C ASP A 40 22.18 -4.94 4.31
N ILE A 41 22.22 -6.10 4.99
CA ILE A 41 22.81 -7.32 4.44
C ILE A 41 22.05 -7.80 3.19
N ASN A 42 20.72 -7.82 3.23
CA ASN A 42 19.94 -8.40 2.15
C ASN A 42 19.76 -7.45 0.96
N THR A 43 19.71 -6.14 1.18
CA THR A 43 19.60 -5.15 0.09
C THR A 43 20.81 -5.14 -0.85
N THR A 44 22.00 -5.56 -0.39
CA THR A 44 23.23 -5.61 -1.19
C THR A 44 23.42 -6.91 -2.00
N GLN A 45 22.72 -8.01 -1.67
CA GLN A 45 22.93 -9.33 -2.31
C GLN A 45 21.75 -9.80 -3.20
N LYS A 46 20.50 -9.66 -2.74
CA LYS A 46 19.25 -9.90 -3.51
C LYS A 46 18.15 -9.07 -2.87
N GLY A 47 17.56 -8.15 -3.64
CA GLY A 47 16.55 -7.22 -3.12
C GLY A 47 15.47 -7.88 -2.27
N VAL A 48 15.35 -7.45 -1.02
CA VAL A 48 14.29 -7.89 -0.11
C VAL A 48 12.93 -7.56 -0.74
N PRO A 49 11.94 -8.47 -0.75
CA PRO A 49 10.61 -8.17 -1.27
C PRO A 49 10.05 -6.90 -0.62
N THR A 50 9.46 -6.01 -1.42
CA THR A 50 8.95 -4.71 -0.94
C THR A 50 7.92 -4.86 0.18
N THR A 51 7.10 -5.92 0.16
CA THR A 51 6.16 -6.24 1.24
C THR A 51 6.86 -6.46 2.58
N LEU A 52 7.95 -7.23 2.57
CA LEU A 52 8.73 -7.52 3.76
C LEU A 52 9.45 -6.26 4.28
N LEU A 53 9.95 -5.41 3.38
CA LEU A 53 10.53 -4.12 3.78
C LEU A 53 9.52 -3.21 4.47
N LEU A 54 8.27 -3.14 3.97
CA LEU A 54 7.22 -2.34 4.59
C LEU A 54 6.88 -2.86 6.00
N ASP A 55 6.75 -4.18 6.16
CA ASP A 55 6.46 -4.81 7.46
C ASP A 55 7.58 -4.53 8.47
N ILE A 56 8.84 -4.64 8.05
CA ILE A 56 10.01 -4.43 8.90
C ILE A 56 10.20 -2.95 9.27
N LYS A 57 9.97 -2.01 8.35
CA LYS A 57 10.05 -0.56 8.63
C LYS A 57 9.03 -0.14 9.68
N ASN A 58 7.82 -0.69 9.63
CA ASN A 58 6.79 -0.47 10.63
C ASN A 58 7.25 -0.97 12.01
N LEU A 59 7.76 -2.21 12.09
CA LEU A 59 8.24 -2.81 13.36
C LEU A 59 9.42 -2.06 13.98
N SER A 60 10.31 -1.49 13.15
CA SER A 60 11.49 -0.74 13.62
C SER A 60 11.23 0.75 13.88
N GLY A 61 10.01 1.24 13.60
CA GLY A 61 9.68 2.68 13.74
C GLY A 61 10.41 3.57 12.73
N ARG A 62 10.84 3.03 11.59
CA ARG A 62 11.59 3.76 10.55
C ARG A 62 10.73 4.19 9.36
N GLU A 63 9.41 4.16 9.51
CA GLU A 63 8.49 4.70 8.51
C GLU A 63 8.73 6.22 8.35
N THR A 64 8.82 6.66 7.10
CA THR A 64 8.69 8.08 6.79
C THR A 64 7.28 8.56 7.13
N LYS A 65 7.08 9.87 7.36
CA LYS A 65 5.74 10.45 7.59
C LYS A 65 4.73 10.07 6.49
N LYS A 66 5.19 9.94 5.25
CA LYS A 66 4.36 9.52 4.12
C LYS A 66 3.96 8.05 4.24
N GLU A 67 4.91 7.15 4.52
CA GLU A 67 4.64 5.73 4.74
C GLU A 67 3.67 5.52 5.91
N GLU A 68 3.83 6.27 7.00
CA GLU A 68 2.91 6.24 8.14
C GLU A 68 1.50 6.69 7.74
N LYS A 69 1.36 7.81 7.02
CA LYS A 69 0.07 8.27 6.48
C LYS A 69 -0.57 7.22 5.57
N GLN A 70 0.18 6.61 4.66
CA GLN A 70 -0.32 5.55 3.77
C GLN A 70 -0.76 4.32 4.56
N ARG A 71 -0.01 3.92 5.59
CA ARG A 71 -0.38 2.82 6.48
C ARG A 71 -1.71 3.08 7.16
N ARG A 72 -1.86 4.24 7.79
CA ARG A 72 -3.10 4.62 8.48
C ARG A 72 -4.28 4.66 7.51
N LEU A 73 -4.11 5.28 6.35
CA LEU A 73 -5.14 5.32 5.31
C LEU A 73 -5.56 3.90 4.88
N PHE A 74 -4.60 3.00 4.67
CA PHE A 74 -4.87 1.60 4.31
C PHE A 74 -5.69 0.90 5.41
N ASP A 75 -5.29 1.03 6.67
CA ASP A 75 -5.92 0.33 7.80
C ASP A 75 -7.35 0.86 8.07
N ASP A 76 -7.54 2.18 8.00
CA ASP A 76 -8.84 2.83 8.17
C ASP A 76 -9.81 2.43 7.05
N LEU A 77 -9.36 2.43 5.78
CA LEU A 77 -10.17 2.01 4.64
C LEU A 77 -10.49 0.51 4.66
N ASN A 78 -9.62 -0.34 5.20
CA ASN A 78 -9.90 -1.77 5.34
C ASN A 78 -10.96 -2.10 6.39
N THR A 79 -11.26 -1.14 7.29
CA THR A 79 -12.27 -1.31 8.33
C THR A 79 -13.60 -0.71 7.92
N GLU A 80 -13.61 0.55 7.46
CA GLU A 80 -14.84 1.31 7.25
C GLU A 80 -14.90 2.01 5.88
N SER A 81 -14.84 1.25 4.79
CA SER A 81 -15.07 1.79 3.44
C SER A 81 -15.64 0.72 2.50
N VAL A 82 -15.84 1.07 1.23
CA VAL A 82 -16.16 0.09 0.16
C VAL A 82 -15.05 -0.96 -0.04
N LEU A 83 -13.86 -0.76 0.53
CA LEU A 83 -12.76 -1.72 0.54
C LEU A 83 -12.69 -2.56 1.81
N ALA A 84 -13.69 -2.48 2.70
CA ALA A 84 -13.66 -3.19 3.98
C ALA A 84 -13.47 -4.71 3.77
N GLY A 85 -12.42 -5.27 4.37
CA GLY A 85 -12.03 -6.67 4.22
C GLY A 85 -11.45 -7.06 2.85
N LEU A 86 -11.35 -6.12 1.90
CA LEU A 86 -10.84 -6.32 0.53
C LEU A 86 -9.37 -5.92 0.39
N LEU A 87 -8.71 -5.50 1.46
CA LEU A 87 -7.28 -5.21 1.48
C LEU A 87 -6.49 -6.36 2.12
N SER A 88 -5.24 -6.55 1.70
CA SER A 88 -4.32 -7.51 2.30
C SER A 88 -2.98 -6.87 2.64
N PRO A 89 -2.59 -6.81 3.93
CA PRO A 89 -1.36 -6.15 4.35
C PRO A 89 -0.10 -6.80 3.76
N SER A 90 0.02 -8.13 3.84
CA SER A 90 1.29 -8.83 3.64
C SER A 90 1.30 -9.92 2.56
N LYS A 91 0.15 -10.53 2.23
CA LYS A 91 0.07 -11.63 1.24
C LYS A 91 -0.83 -11.27 0.07
N SER A 92 -0.40 -11.59 -1.15
CA SER A 92 -1.27 -11.50 -2.32
C SER A 92 -2.42 -12.51 -2.19
N ARG A 93 -3.65 -12.07 -2.47
CA ARG A 93 -4.86 -12.89 -2.47
C ARG A 93 -5.77 -12.45 -3.61
N VAL A 94 -6.40 -13.42 -4.27
CA VAL A 94 -7.37 -13.14 -5.35
C VAL A 94 -8.50 -12.27 -4.80
N GLY A 95 -8.83 -11.21 -5.54
CA GLY A 95 -9.88 -10.26 -5.15
C GLY A 95 -9.50 -9.33 -4.00
N LYS A 96 -8.21 -9.18 -3.69
CA LYS A 96 -7.72 -8.19 -2.70
C LYS A 96 -6.61 -7.31 -3.23
N ILE A 97 -6.54 -6.07 -2.74
CA ILE A 97 -5.44 -5.15 -3.03
C ILE A 97 -4.38 -5.27 -1.94
N THR A 98 -3.13 -5.48 -2.35
CA THR A 98 -1.99 -5.56 -1.42
C THR A 98 -1.55 -4.16 -0.96
N ARG A 99 -0.89 -4.08 0.19
CA ARG A 99 -0.29 -2.83 0.70
C ARG A 99 0.68 -2.18 -0.30
N VAL A 100 1.47 -2.96 -1.02
CA VAL A 100 2.37 -2.45 -2.06
C VAL A 100 1.59 -1.78 -3.19
N SER A 101 0.58 -2.46 -3.74
CA SER A 101 -0.26 -1.90 -4.82
C SER A 101 -1.02 -0.66 -4.36
N PHE A 102 -1.51 -0.66 -3.11
CA PHE A 102 -2.17 0.49 -2.51
C PHE A 102 -1.25 1.69 -2.36
N ASN A 103 -0.05 1.49 -1.80
CA ASN A 103 0.92 2.57 -1.60
C ASN A 103 1.38 3.16 -2.94
N GLN A 104 1.51 2.34 -3.98
CA GLN A 104 1.84 2.82 -5.33
C GLN A 104 0.72 3.68 -5.91
N ALA A 105 -0.54 3.26 -5.78
CA ALA A 105 -1.68 4.00 -6.32
C ALA A 105 -1.94 5.32 -5.57
N THR A 106 -1.70 5.35 -4.26
CA THR A 106 -2.04 6.49 -3.39
C THR A 106 -0.88 7.44 -3.12
N SER A 107 0.31 7.17 -3.69
CA SER A 107 1.52 7.96 -3.46
C SER A 107 1.28 9.46 -3.71
N ASP A 108 0.68 9.78 -4.85
CA ASP A 108 0.57 11.15 -5.36
C ASP A 108 -0.42 12.02 -4.56
N ILE A 109 -1.32 11.39 -3.79
CA ILE A 109 -2.25 12.07 -2.86
C ILE A 109 -1.46 12.87 -1.83
N PHE A 110 -0.32 12.34 -1.39
CA PHE A 110 0.52 12.93 -0.35
C PHE A 110 1.63 13.82 -0.91
N ASP A 111 1.89 13.77 -2.22
CA ASP A 111 2.95 14.55 -2.86
C ASP A 111 2.42 15.84 -3.49
N SER A 112 1.14 15.85 -3.90
CA SER A 112 0.55 16.91 -4.71
C SER A 112 -0.95 17.14 -4.46
N GLY A 113 -1.45 18.27 -4.98
CA GLY A 113 -2.88 18.61 -4.99
C GLY A 113 -3.45 18.99 -3.63
N PHE A 114 -4.78 18.93 -3.51
CA PHE A 114 -5.53 19.44 -2.35
C PHE A 114 -5.15 18.76 -1.02
N PHE A 115 -4.76 17.49 -1.08
CA PHE A 115 -4.56 16.63 0.10
C PHE A 115 -3.12 16.58 0.64
N LYS A 116 -2.13 17.10 -0.10
CA LYS A 116 -0.70 17.04 0.24
C LYS A 116 -0.40 17.36 1.71
N ASP A 117 -0.89 18.52 2.16
CA ASP A 117 -0.62 19.06 3.49
C ASP A 117 -1.77 18.85 4.49
N LYS A 118 -2.75 18.02 4.12
CA LYS A 118 -3.89 17.72 5.01
C LYS A 118 -3.52 16.67 6.04
N ASP A 119 -4.23 16.72 7.16
CA ASP A 119 -4.19 15.68 8.18
C ASP A 119 -4.80 14.37 7.64
N ILE A 120 -4.44 13.26 8.26
CA ILE A 120 -4.85 11.93 7.79
C ILE A 120 -6.35 11.68 7.88
N GLU A 121 -7.06 12.32 8.83
CA GLU A 121 -8.51 12.15 8.96
C GLU A 121 -9.25 12.83 7.80
N THR A 122 -8.80 14.02 7.41
CA THR A 122 -9.31 14.73 6.22
C THR A 122 -9.03 13.94 4.94
N VAL A 123 -7.81 13.40 4.79
CA VAL A 123 -7.45 12.55 3.65
C VAL A 123 -8.33 11.30 3.61
N TYR A 124 -8.49 10.61 4.75
CA TYR A 124 -9.33 9.42 4.86
C TYR A 124 -10.77 9.70 4.43
N LYS A 125 -11.41 10.76 4.94
CA LYS A 125 -12.79 11.13 4.56
C LYS A 125 -12.92 11.40 3.06
N GLY A 126 -11.97 12.13 2.48
CA GLY A 126 -11.96 12.44 1.05
C GLY A 126 -11.79 11.20 0.18
N VAL A 127 -10.80 10.36 0.50
CA VAL A 127 -10.51 9.12 -0.24
C VAL A 127 -11.64 8.09 -0.07
N LYS A 128 -12.24 7.99 1.12
CA LYS A 128 -13.40 7.12 1.37
C LYS A 128 -14.59 7.49 0.48
N ASN A 129 -14.95 8.78 0.44
CA ASN A 129 -16.05 9.24 -0.43
C ASN A 129 -15.72 9.07 -1.91
N TYR A 130 -14.47 9.33 -2.30
CA TYR A 130 -14.00 9.11 -3.68
C TYR A 130 -14.14 7.65 -4.09
N LEU A 131 -13.66 6.71 -3.26
CA LEU A 131 -13.76 5.29 -3.55
C LEU A 131 -15.22 4.81 -3.62
N ALA A 132 -16.09 5.32 -2.73
CA ALA A 132 -17.53 5.03 -2.79
C ALA A 132 -18.18 5.51 -4.09
N ALA A 133 -17.80 6.71 -4.55
CA ALA A 133 -18.25 7.25 -5.83
C ALA A 133 -17.71 6.44 -7.04
N VAL A 134 -16.46 5.98 -6.98
CA VAL A 134 -15.90 5.08 -8.00
C VAL A 134 -16.64 3.75 -8.03
N GLU A 135 -16.84 3.10 -6.87
CA GLU A 135 -17.58 1.83 -6.79
C GLU A 135 -19.00 1.96 -7.35
N THR A 136 -19.70 3.04 -6.99
CA THR A 136 -21.04 3.33 -7.54
C THR A 136 -21.04 3.41 -9.07
N ASN A 137 -20.05 4.06 -9.67
CA ASN A 137 -19.93 4.17 -11.12
C ASN A 137 -19.51 2.84 -11.78
N LEU A 138 -18.64 2.05 -11.14
CA LEU A 138 -18.27 0.72 -11.64
C LEU A 138 -19.48 -0.22 -11.64
N VAL A 139 -20.30 -0.21 -10.58
CA VAL A 139 -21.54 -0.99 -10.52
C VAL A 139 -22.52 -0.57 -11.62
N ARG A 140 -22.66 0.75 -11.89
CA ARG A 140 -23.50 1.28 -12.97
C ARG A 140 -23.07 0.82 -14.36
N SER A 141 -21.78 0.54 -14.57
CA SER A 141 -21.26 0.02 -15.85
C SER A 141 -21.79 -1.38 -16.20
N LYS A 142 -22.35 -2.12 -15.22
CA LYS A 142 -22.82 -3.51 -15.35
C LYS A 142 -21.74 -4.53 -15.79
N SER A 143 -20.47 -4.15 -15.75
CA SER A 143 -19.36 -5.06 -16.09
C SER A 143 -18.93 -5.89 -14.88
N GLU A 144 -18.99 -7.21 -14.98
CA GLU A 144 -18.54 -8.13 -13.90
C GLU A 144 -17.03 -8.02 -13.62
N LYS A 145 -16.26 -7.50 -14.57
CA LYS A 145 -14.81 -7.29 -14.45
C LYS A 145 -14.46 -5.94 -13.80
N ALA A 146 -15.41 -5.02 -13.73
CA ALA A 146 -15.24 -3.68 -13.20
C ALA A 146 -15.33 -3.69 -11.66
N LYS A 147 -14.25 -4.10 -11.00
CA LYS A 147 -14.17 -4.17 -9.53
C LYS A 147 -13.02 -3.33 -9.02
N LEU A 148 -13.21 -2.61 -7.91
CA LEU A 148 -12.11 -1.91 -7.22
C LEU A 148 -10.99 -2.85 -6.75
N THR A 149 -11.28 -4.15 -6.58
CA THR A 149 -10.27 -5.16 -6.22
C THR A 149 -9.40 -5.60 -7.39
N ASN A 150 -9.69 -5.15 -8.61
CA ASN A 150 -8.80 -5.27 -9.75
C ASN A 150 -7.72 -4.18 -9.65
N SER A 151 -6.46 -4.59 -9.52
CA SER A 151 -5.34 -3.67 -9.33
C SER A 151 -5.15 -2.67 -10.48
N VAL A 152 -5.53 -3.02 -11.70
CA VAL A 152 -5.46 -2.11 -12.86
C VAL A 152 -6.49 -1.01 -12.74
N ILE A 153 -7.74 -1.36 -12.43
CA ILE A 153 -8.83 -0.40 -12.22
C ILE A 153 -8.54 0.48 -11.01
N PHE A 154 -8.04 -0.13 -9.93
CA PHE A 154 -7.66 0.59 -8.72
C PHE A 154 -6.57 1.64 -8.99
N ARG A 155 -5.52 1.29 -9.73
CA ARG A 155 -4.48 2.26 -10.09
C ARG A 155 -5.01 3.31 -11.07
N ALA A 156 -5.83 2.91 -12.04
CA ALA A 156 -6.41 3.83 -13.01
C ALA A 156 -7.33 4.86 -12.34
N SER A 157 -8.14 4.46 -11.35
CA SER A 157 -8.96 5.41 -10.60
C SER A 157 -8.08 6.44 -9.89
N PHE A 158 -7.04 6.02 -9.17
CA PHE A 158 -6.15 6.98 -8.51
C PHE A 158 -5.33 7.85 -9.48
N SER A 159 -5.07 7.40 -10.71
CA SER A 159 -4.37 8.22 -11.71
C SER A 159 -5.14 9.46 -12.16
N ILE A 160 -6.47 9.46 -12.02
CA ILE A 160 -7.35 10.61 -12.32
C ILE A 160 -7.84 11.31 -11.05
N PHE A 161 -7.33 10.92 -9.88
CA PHE A 161 -7.85 11.38 -8.59
C PHE A 161 -7.79 12.89 -8.47
N GLN A 162 -6.63 13.50 -8.79
CA GLN A 162 -6.44 14.94 -8.61
C GLN A 162 -7.36 15.75 -9.53
N GLU A 163 -7.53 15.33 -10.78
CA GLU A 163 -8.43 15.92 -11.75
C GLU A 163 -9.88 15.88 -11.25
N VAL A 164 -10.32 14.73 -10.74
CA VAL A 164 -11.68 14.56 -10.20
C VAL A 164 -11.90 15.43 -8.97
N ILE A 165 -10.94 15.49 -8.05
CA ILE A 165 -11.02 16.35 -6.86
C ILE A 165 -11.13 17.82 -7.26
N ASN A 166 -10.30 18.29 -8.18
CA ASN A 166 -10.33 19.66 -8.67
C ASN A 166 -11.64 20.00 -9.39
N GLN A 167 -12.12 19.10 -10.25
CA GLN A 167 -13.39 19.27 -10.96
C GLN A 167 -14.57 19.33 -9.97
N CYS A 168 -14.58 18.45 -8.96
CA CYS A 168 -15.64 18.41 -7.96
C CYS A 168 -15.68 19.67 -7.10
N PHE A 169 -14.52 20.21 -6.72
CA PHE A 169 -14.45 21.53 -6.09
C PHE A 169 -14.96 22.65 -6.99
N LYS A 170 -14.61 22.62 -8.28
CA LYS A 170 -15.04 23.64 -9.25
C LYS A 170 -16.56 23.64 -9.47
N GLU A 171 -17.17 22.46 -9.57
CA GLU A 171 -18.60 22.31 -9.88
C GLU A 171 -19.49 22.40 -8.63
N TYR A 172 -19.07 21.79 -7.52
CA TYR A 172 -19.93 21.60 -6.33
C TYR A 172 -19.36 22.23 -5.05
N GLY A 173 -18.10 22.66 -5.04
CA GLY A 173 -17.45 23.27 -3.87
C GLY A 173 -17.23 22.32 -2.69
N ASN A 174 -17.42 21.01 -2.87
CA ASN A 174 -17.31 20.02 -1.80
C ASN A 174 -16.89 18.64 -2.34
N LEU A 175 -16.58 17.69 -1.43
CA LEU A 175 -16.17 16.32 -1.75
C LEU A 175 -17.10 15.28 -1.12
N LYS A 176 -18.41 15.56 -1.11
CA LYS A 176 -19.42 14.56 -0.72
C LYS A 176 -19.50 13.48 -1.79
N GLU A 177 -19.89 12.28 -1.38
CA GLU A 177 -20.02 11.11 -2.26
C GLU A 177 -20.91 11.39 -3.48
N GLU A 178 -22.04 12.08 -3.31
CA GLU A 178 -22.95 12.45 -4.39
C GLU A 178 -22.27 13.35 -5.45
N SER A 179 -21.59 14.41 -5.00
CA SER A 179 -20.86 15.32 -5.90
C SER A 179 -19.75 14.60 -6.65
N LEU A 180 -18.98 13.75 -5.96
CA LEU A 180 -17.93 12.94 -6.59
C LEU A 180 -18.50 11.92 -7.58
N THR A 181 -19.65 11.33 -7.27
CA THR A 181 -20.34 10.38 -8.16
C THR A 181 -20.73 11.06 -9.46
N ASN A 182 -21.24 12.29 -9.38
CA ASN A 182 -21.62 13.09 -10.55
C ASN A 182 -20.39 13.50 -11.37
N CYS A 183 -19.29 13.91 -10.74
CA CYS A 183 -18.05 14.22 -11.46
C CYS A 183 -17.43 12.99 -12.18
N LEU A 184 -17.63 11.79 -11.64
CA LEU A 184 -17.14 10.55 -12.22
C LEU A 184 -18.11 9.95 -13.25
N GLU A 185 -19.37 10.38 -13.27
CA GLU A 185 -20.41 9.84 -14.16
C GLU A 185 -19.99 9.84 -15.65
N PRO A 186 -19.39 10.90 -16.21
CA PRO A 186 -18.98 10.91 -17.62
C PRO A 186 -18.02 9.77 -18.00
N ILE A 187 -17.18 9.31 -17.06
CA ILE A 187 -16.18 8.26 -17.29
C ILE A 187 -16.87 6.90 -17.49
N SER A 188 -18.00 6.67 -16.81
CA SER A 188 -18.79 5.45 -16.95
C SER A 188 -19.47 5.31 -18.33
N ARG A 189 -19.58 6.41 -19.08
CA ARG A 189 -20.20 6.44 -20.42
C ARG A 189 -19.23 6.07 -21.54
N ILE A 190 -17.94 5.91 -21.23
CA ILE A 190 -16.93 5.45 -22.19
C ILE A 190 -17.15 3.94 -22.38
N ASN A 191 -17.65 3.53 -23.55
CA ASN A 191 -17.75 2.12 -23.93
C ASN A 191 -16.34 1.52 -24.05
N TYR A 192 -16.13 0.38 -23.38
CA TYR A 192 -14.93 -0.45 -23.49
C TYR A 192 -15.25 -1.77 -24.18
#